data_AF-A0A6J3EAI6-F1
#
_entry.id   AF-A0A6J3EAI6-F1
#
_cell.length_a   1.000
_cell.length_b   1.000
_cell.length_c   1.000
_cell.angle_alpha   90.00
_cell.angle_beta   90.00
_cell.angle_gamma   90.00
#
_symmetry.space_group_name_H-M   'P 1'
#
loop_
_entity.id
_entity.type
_entity.pdbx_description
1 polymer ?
#
loop_
_entity_poly.entity_id
_entity_poly.type
_entity_poly.pdbx_seq_one_letter_code
_entity_poly.pdbx_strand_id
1 'polypeptide(L)'
;MKALVLLLLLALLTLGLCRRAPEHSVSADESPSSEAFISKRASAEMARRHKRNYVYDSVYGAAPAWNPLEAKREVCELNPDCDELADHIGFQEAYRRFYGPV
;
A
#
# COMPACT_ATOMS: atom_id res chain seq x y z
N MET A 1 -10.16 3.31 -64.95
CA MET A 1 -9.24 2.77 -63.92
C MET A 1 -8.06 3.69 -63.63
N LYS A 2 -7.03 3.82 -64.49
CA LYS A 2 -5.80 4.61 -64.21
C LYS A 2 -6.03 6.01 -63.60
N ALA A 3 -6.99 6.79 -64.12
CA ALA A 3 -7.33 8.11 -63.59
C ALA A 3 -7.82 8.11 -62.12
N LEU A 4 -8.55 7.08 -61.69
CA LEU A 4 -9.02 6.96 -60.30
C LEU A 4 -7.85 6.71 -59.33
N VAL A 5 -6.86 5.93 -59.76
CA VAL A 5 -5.64 5.67 -58.99
C VAL A 5 -4.82 6.96 -58.83
N LEU A 6 -4.71 7.77 -59.90
CA LEU A 6 -4.04 9.09 -59.84
C LEU A 6 -4.73 10.06 -58.87
N LEU A 7 -6.07 10.13 -58.90
CA LEU A 7 -6.84 10.96 -57.97
C LEU A 7 -6.66 10.51 -56.51
N LEU A 8 -6.64 9.20 -56.25
CA LEU A 8 -6.47 8.65 -54.90
C LEU A 8 -5.05 8.91 -54.36
N LEU A 9 -4.01 8.78 -55.21
CA LEU A 9 -2.63 9.14 -54.85
C LEU A 9 -2.47 10.63 -54.57
N LEU A 10 -3.11 11.50 -55.35
CA LEU A 10 -3.12 12.96 -55.11
C LEU A 10 -3.79 13.32 -53.77
N ALA A 11 -4.91 12.67 -53.44
CA ALA A 11 -5.60 12.89 -52.15
C ALA A 11 -4.77 12.43 -50.94
N LEU A 12 -4.00 11.33 -51.07
CA LEU A 12 -3.07 10.89 -50.03
C LEU A 12 -1.88 11.84 -49.88
N LEU A 13 -1.36 12.40 -50.98
CA LEU A 13 -0.28 13.40 -50.96
C LEU A 13 -0.71 14.69 -50.27
N THR A 14 -1.91 15.23 -50.55
CA THR A 14 -2.39 16.44 -49.88
C THR A 14 -2.63 16.21 -48.39
N LEU A 15 -3.25 15.09 -48.00
CA LEU A 15 -3.39 14.70 -46.59
C LEU A 15 -2.04 14.55 -45.86
N GLY A 16 -1.03 13.96 -46.52
CA GLY A 16 0.32 13.82 -45.98
C GLY A 16 1.02 15.16 -45.76
N LEU A 17 0.87 16.10 -46.70
CA LEU A 17 1.42 17.45 -46.61
C LEU A 17 0.70 18.31 -45.56
N CYS A 18 -0.63 18.24 -45.48
CA CYS A 18 -1.40 18.92 -44.43
C CYS A 18 -1.08 18.41 -43.02
N ARG A 19 -0.67 17.14 -42.87
CA ARG A 19 -0.16 16.60 -41.59
C ARG A 19 1.32 16.91 -41.32
N ARG A 20 2.01 17.65 -42.19
CA ARG A 20 3.44 17.95 -42.09
C ARG A 20 3.79 19.41 -42.41
N ALA A 21 2.99 20.33 -41.87
CA ALA A 21 3.45 21.71 -41.66
C ALA A 21 4.59 21.72 -40.60
N PRO A 22 5.63 22.56 -40.75
CA PRO A 22 6.84 22.49 -39.92
C PRO A 22 6.78 23.35 -38.64
N GLU A 23 7.62 22.98 -37.67
CA GLU A 23 8.25 23.82 -36.64
C GLU A 23 7.49 25.08 -36.17
N HIS A 24 6.71 24.95 -35.09
CA HIS A 24 6.48 26.09 -34.21
C HIS A 24 7.63 26.16 -33.20
N SER A 25 8.57 27.09 -33.40
CA SER A 25 9.75 27.26 -32.56
C SER A 25 9.39 27.72 -31.15
N VAL A 26 9.13 26.78 -30.24
CA VAL A 26 8.92 27.05 -28.83
C VAL A 26 10.29 27.29 -28.18
N SER A 27 10.70 28.56 -28.16
CA SER A 27 11.77 29.07 -27.31
C SER A 27 11.32 29.06 -25.84
N ALA A 28 11.17 27.88 -25.25
CA ALA A 28 10.97 27.70 -23.82
C ALA A 28 12.32 27.44 -23.14
N ASP A 29 12.64 28.27 -22.15
CA ASP A 29 13.75 28.07 -21.23
C ASP A 29 13.38 26.97 -20.22
N GLU A 30 13.42 25.70 -20.66
CA GLU A 30 13.17 24.54 -19.80
C GLU A 30 14.34 24.30 -18.82
N SER A 31 14.48 25.24 -17.89
CA SER A 31 15.13 25.04 -16.61
C SER A 31 14.62 23.72 -16.00
N PRO A 32 15.52 22.77 -15.67
CA PRO A 32 15.13 21.39 -15.40
C PRO A 32 14.15 21.32 -14.23
N SER A 33 12.93 20.82 -14.50
CA SER A 33 11.84 20.94 -13.53
C SER A 33 12.20 20.23 -12.22
N SER A 34 12.10 20.97 -11.12
CA SER A 34 12.47 20.46 -9.79
C SER A 34 11.45 19.48 -9.20
N GLU A 35 10.46 19.06 -9.98
CA GLU A 35 9.40 18.10 -9.63
C GLU A 35 9.98 16.73 -9.27
N ALA A 36 11.08 16.32 -9.90
CA ALA A 36 11.81 15.10 -9.56
C ALA A 36 12.56 15.20 -8.20
N PHE A 37 12.76 16.41 -7.67
CA PHE A 37 13.51 16.67 -6.44
C PHE A 37 12.62 17.23 -5.34
N ILE A 38 11.94 16.34 -4.62
CA ILE A 38 11.19 16.67 -3.40
C ILE A 38 12.05 17.54 -2.48
N SER A 39 11.60 18.77 -2.24
CA SER A 39 12.39 19.79 -1.53
C SER A 39 12.85 19.28 -0.15
N LYS A 40 14.02 19.74 0.31
CA LYS A 40 14.58 19.36 1.62
C LYS A 40 13.60 19.54 2.79
N ARG A 41 12.67 20.51 2.69
CA ARG A 41 11.57 20.71 3.64
C ARG A 41 10.54 19.57 3.59
N ALA A 42 10.03 19.23 2.41
CA ALA A 42 9.06 18.16 2.23
C ALA A 42 9.63 16.78 2.63
N SER A 43 10.89 16.49 2.30
CA SER A 43 11.58 15.27 2.74
C SER A 43 11.74 15.22 4.27
N ALA A 44 12.08 16.35 4.91
CA ALA A 44 12.13 16.44 6.37
C ALA A 44 10.74 16.30 7.03
N GLU A 45 9.67 16.79 6.39
CA GLU A 45 8.29 16.56 6.84
C GLU A 45 7.87 15.11 6.71
N MET A 46 8.19 14.43 5.62
CA MET A 46 7.95 12.99 5.46
C MET A 46 8.68 12.18 6.54
N ALA A 47 9.95 12.47 6.80
CA ALA A 47 10.71 11.86 7.89
C ALA A 47 10.08 12.14 9.28
N ARG A 48 9.57 13.36 9.52
CA ARG A 48 8.84 13.72 10.76
C ARG A 48 7.45 13.09 10.87
N ARG A 49 6.77 12.80 9.76
CA ARG A 49 5.51 12.02 9.72
C ARG A 49 5.82 10.56 10.02
N HIS A 50 6.77 9.95 9.32
CA HIS A 50 7.17 8.57 9.52
C HIS A 50 7.71 8.31 10.95
N LYS A 51 8.58 9.18 11.49
CA LYS A 51 9.04 9.04 12.90
C LYS A 51 7.88 9.11 13.90
N ARG A 52 6.88 9.99 13.70
CA ARG A 52 5.69 10.02 14.58
C ARG A 52 4.85 8.76 14.45
N ASN A 53 4.69 8.23 13.24
CA ASN A 53 4.01 6.96 13.03
C ASN A 53 4.74 5.81 13.73
N TYR A 54 6.05 5.68 13.55
CA TYR A 54 6.87 4.67 14.22
C TYR A 54 6.83 4.81 15.75
N VAL A 55 6.87 6.03 16.29
CA VAL A 55 6.74 6.24 17.75
C VAL A 55 5.36 5.83 18.24
N TYR A 56 4.28 6.21 17.53
CA TYR A 56 2.93 5.78 17.87
C TYR A 56 2.79 4.25 17.81
N ASP A 57 3.30 3.62 16.76
CA ASP A 57 3.34 2.17 16.57
C ASP A 57 4.19 1.48 17.64
N SER A 58 5.32 2.05 18.07
CA SER A 58 6.12 1.48 19.17
C SER A 58 5.52 1.65 20.58
N VAL A 59 4.55 2.56 20.75
CA VAL A 59 3.93 2.91 22.05
C VAL A 59 2.52 2.32 22.21
N TYR A 60 1.78 2.18 21.11
CA TYR A 60 0.44 1.58 21.07
C TYR A 60 0.43 0.19 20.41
N GLY A 61 1.28 -0.03 19.40
CA GLY A 61 1.61 -1.34 18.83
C GLY A 61 2.81 -2.00 19.52
N ALA A 62 2.99 -1.74 20.82
CA ALA A 62 3.79 -2.64 21.65
C ALA A 62 3.25 -4.06 21.45
N ALA A 63 4.12 -4.98 20.99
CA ALA A 63 3.73 -6.31 20.48
C ALA A 63 2.68 -6.96 21.40
N PRO A 64 1.50 -7.35 20.85
CA PRO A 64 0.22 -7.41 21.55
C PRO A 64 0.39 -8.05 22.91
N ALA A 65 0.24 -7.21 23.95
CA ALA A 65 0.96 -7.33 25.22
C ALA A 65 1.02 -8.78 25.70
N TRP A 66 2.19 -9.42 25.50
CA TRP A 66 2.38 -10.88 25.57
C TRP A 66 1.75 -11.45 26.84
N ASN A 67 0.51 -11.92 26.70
CA ASN A 67 -0.26 -12.40 27.82
C ASN A 67 0.30 -13.79 28.19
N PRO A 68 0.92 -13.97 29.36
CA PRO A 68 1.52 -15.27 29.73
C PRO A 68 0.46 -16.37 29.88
N LEU A 69 -0.83 -15.99 29.90
CA LEU A 69 -1.97 -16.91 29.92
C LEU A 69 -2.46 -17.30 28.52
N GLU A 70 -2.05 -16.63 27.43
CA GLU A 70 -2.58 -16.91 26.08
C GLU A 70 -2.15 -18.28 25.58
N ALA A 71 -0.87 -18.64 25.76
CA ALA A 71 -0.38 -19.99 25.47
C ALA A 71 -1.03 -21.08 26.35
N LYS A 72 -1.65 -20.73 27.48
CA LYS A 72 -2.45 -21.64 28.31
C LYS A 72 -3.92 -21.66 27.87
N ARG A 73 -4.45 -20.55 27.36
CA ARG A 73 -5.75 -20.42 26.70
C ARG A 73 -5.83 -21.32 25.48
N GLU A 74 -4.86 -21.22 24.55
CA GLU A 74 -4.78 -22.06 23.36
C GLU A 74 -4.82 -23.56 23.70
N VAL A 75 -4.17 -23.98 24.79
CA VAL A 75 -4.17 -25.37 25.28
C VAL A 75 -5.54 -25.83 25.81
N CYS A 76 -6.37 -24.91 26.35
CA CYS A 76 -7.73 -25.22 26.79
C CYS A 76 -8.72 -25.21 25.62
N GLU A 77 -8.63 -24.23 24.72
CA GLU A 77 -9.45 -24.13 23.50
C GLU A 77 -9.21 -25.33 22.54
N LEU A 78 -8.04 -25.96 22.60
CA LEU A 78 -7.75 -27.24 21.89
C LEU A 78 -8.38 -28.49 22.53
N ASN A 79 -9.05 -28.38 23.68
CA ASN A 79 -9.69 -29.48 24.39
C ASN A 79 -11.18 -29.15 24.66
N PRO A 80 -12.14 -29.81 23.98
CA PRO A 80 -13.56 -29.43 24.07
C PRO A 80 -14.14 -29.53 25.49
N ASP A 81 -13.63 -30.43 26.33
CA ASP A 81 -14.08 -30.54 27.73
C ASP A 81 -13.54 -29.40 28.61
N CYS A 82 -12.42 -28.77 28.21
CA CYS A 82 -11.86 -27.58 28.87
C CYS A 82 -12.51 -26.30 28.36
N ASP A 83 -12.74 -26.20 27.05
CA ASP A 83 -13.36 -25.06 26.36
C ASP A 83 -14.80 -24.83 26.82
N GLU A 84 -15.67 -25.85 26.73
CA GLU A 84 -17.05 -25.79 27.27
C GLU A 84 -17.04 -25.45 28.77
N LEU A 85 -16.11 -26.00 29.56
CA LEU A 85 -16.01 -25.67 30.98
C LEU A 85 -15.56 -24.22 31.22
N ALA A 86 -14.71 -23.68 30.35
CA ALA A 86 -14.21 -22.31 30.43
C ALA A 86 -15.30 -21.26 30.24
N ASP A 87 -16.34 -21.55 29.44
CA ASP A 87 -17.53 -20.70 29.31
C ASP A 87 -18.36 -20.66 30.62
N HIS A 88 -18.45 -21.77 31.35
CA HIS A 88 -19.24 -21.83 32.60
C HIS A 88 -18.52 -21.26 33.83
N ILE A 89 -17.19 -21.42 33.94
CA ILE A 89 -16.44 -21.07 35.16
C ILE A 89 -15.22 -20.15 34.94
N GLY A 90 -14.96 -19.77 33.69
CA GLY A 90 -13.79 -18.98 33.30
C GLY A 90 -12.55 -19.83 33.04
N PHE A 91 -11.87 -19.53 31.92
CA PHE A 91 -10.66 -20.21 31.44
C PHE A 91 -9.65 -20.59 32.55
N GLN A 92 -9.29 -19.68 33.47
CA GLN A 92 -8.26 -19.94 34.48
C GLN A 92 -8.64 -21.12 35.40
N GLU A 93 -9.90 -21.21 35.83
CA GLU A 93 -10.38 -22.27 36.72
C GLU A 93 -10.64 -23.58 35.95
N ALA A 94 -11.06 -23.51 34.68
CA ALA A 94 -11.15 -24.67 33.80
C ALA A 94 -9.76 -25.29 33.56
N TYR A 95 -8.80 -24.49 33.09
CA TYR A 95 -7.40 -24.92 32.91
C TYR A 95 -6.82 -25.53 34.20
N ARG A 96 -7.10 -24.91 35.36
CA ARG A 96 -6.62 -25.40 36.66
C ARG A 96 -7.12 -26.80 37.02
N ARG A 97 -8.29 -27.22 36.49
CA ARG A 97 -8.87 -28.55 36.71
C ARG A 97 -8.31 -29.62 35.77
N PHE A 98 -8.00 -29.26 34.52
CA PHE A 98 -7.44 -30.20 33.53
C PHE A 98 -5.91 -30.32 33.58
N TYR A 99 -5.20 -29.21 33.78
CA TYR A 99 -3.74 -29.10 33.59
C TYR A 99 -2.97 -28.65 34.84
N GLY A 100 -3.66 -28.31 35.93
CA GLY A 100 -3.05 -27.78 37.14
C GLY A 100 -2.71 -26.29 37.07
N PRO A 101 -1.80 -25.77 37.93
CA PRO A 101 -1.65 -24.34 38.17
C PRO A 101 -1.51 -23.41 36.93
N VAL A 102 -2.24 -22.31 37.03
CA VAL A 102 -2.38 -21.18 36.07
C VAL A 102 -1.07 -20.40 35.92
#